data_AF-A0A4D7DQC7-F1
#
_entry.id   AF-A0A4D7DQC7-F1
#
_cell.length_a   1.000
_cell.length_b   1.000
_cell.length_c   1.000
_cell.angle_alpha   90.00
_cell.angle_beta   90.00
_cell.angle_gamma   90.00
#
_symmetry.space_group_name_H-M   'P 1'
#
loop_
_entity.id
_entity.type
_entity.pdbx_description
1 polymer ?
#
loop_
_entity_poly.entity_id
_entity_poly.type
_entity_poly.pdbx_seq_one_letter_code
_entity_poly.pdbx_strand_id
1 'polypeptide(L)'
;MNKKAHMILAVLGVSVAAAVATHARAEEQSYYKGSTWEVLSKTSDTEDKTASCVLRSVNWAAKSVAIEYDLVGIDEVMPRLRVIKQQWNLPVNQTTKVRIGARGAGTVVFDAKVLNGNELYGEIPAPHASELASMVDNMVKVMTKPIKPASFIVYFDGDEPIWVVPAVDFGEAVAFSSELKNCLTELTRLGPSIFKSAEPSTTSPFAKSSGQSGLNFGSAPNNNVDTSRPSTDQNANIQDFLAQSDGPAQTAKSSWTFAKREEDWGDTCYVETKQGDILVGFMGAPGEALAGFVENGFTGNVTTTWKIDGARSYVADGDVADYSGWHEFYGLPKDILTDAKDGKQLTISDKGGETITTISLASASKPFEQFIGCINKRSP
;
A
#
# COMPACT_ATOMS: atom_id res chain seq x y z
N MET A 1 45.17 -23.54 74.56
CA MET A 1 44.11 -22.69 73.96
C MET A 1 44.30 -22.66 72.45
N ASN A 2 43.21 -22.60 71.69
CA ASN A 2 43.16 -23.09 70.30
C ASN A 2 43.90 -22.22 69.27
N LYS A 3 44.62 -22.89 68.36
CA LYS A 3 44.94 -22.38 67.02
C LYS A 3 43.75 -22.70 66.09
N LYS A 4 43.33 -21.75 65.24
CA LYS A 4 42.51 -22.04 64.06
C LYS A 4 43.26 -21.62 62.81
N ALA A 5 43.52 -22.59 61.93
CA ALA A 5 43.89 -22.32 60.55
C ALA A 5 42.62 -22.30 59.70
N HIS A 6 42.53 -21.37 58.76
CA HIS A 6 41.56 -21.44 57.67
C HIS A 6 42.32 -21.52 56.36
N MET A 7 42.31 -22.74 55.80
CA MET A 7 42.85 -23.10 54.51
C MET A 7 41.72 -23.03 53.49
N ILE A 8 41.97 -22.39 52.35
CA ILE A 8 40.98 -22.22 51.28
C ILE A 8 40.72 -23.58 50.62
N LEU A 9 39.46 -23.97 50.48
CA LEU A 9 39.06 -25.14 49.69
C LEU A 9 38.19 -24.66 48.52
N ALA A 10 38.70 -24.80 47.30
CA ALA A 10 37.91 -24.60 46.09
C ALA A 10 37.04 -25.84 45.84
N VAL A 11 35.74 -25.64 45.59
CA VAL A 11 34.83 -26.70 45.16
C VAL A 11 34.44 -26.46 43.72
N LEU A 12 34.83 -27.39 42.85
CA LEU A 12 34.45 -27.43 41.44
C LEU A 12 32.97 -27.81 41.31
N GLY A 13 32.14 -26.85 40.91
CA GLY A 13 30.76 -27.11 40.48
C GLY A 13 30.74 -27.56 39.02
N VAL A 14 30.58 -28.86 38.77
CA VAL A 14 30.36 -29.39 37.42
C VAL A 14 28.93 -29.07 36.99
N SER A 15 28.76 -28.06 36.13
CA SER A 15 27.47 -27.78 35.50
C SER A 15 27.15 -28.85 34.46
N VAL A 16 26.18 -29.71 34.78
CA VAL A 16 25.61 -30.66 33.82
C VAL A 16 24.84 -29.86 32.76
N ALA A 17 25.40 -29.76 31.56
CA ALA A 17 24.69 -29.24 30.40
C ALA A 17 23.60 -30.22 29.99
N ALA A 18 22.37 -29.99 30.46
CA ALA A 18 21.21 -30.68 29.94
C ALA A 18 21.04 -30.31 28.47
N ALA A 19 21.19 -31.29 27.57
CA ALA A 19 20.95 -31.12 26.15
C ALA A 19 19.45 -30.84 25.92
N VAL A 20 19.10 -29.56 25.87
CA VAL A 20 17.78 -29.14 25.41
C VAL A 20 17.68 -29.50 23.94
N ALA A 21 16.73 -30.36 23.59
CA ALA A 21 16.51 -30.75 22.21
C ALA A 21 16.21 -29.50 21.38
N THR A 22 17.17 -29.10 20.54
CA THR A 22 17.07 -27.99 19.59
C THR A 22 16.02 -28.30 18.54
N HIS A 23 14.78 -28.01 18.89
CA HIS A 23 13.79 -27.63 17.90
C HIS A 23 14.38 -26.39 17.22
N ALA A 24 14.56 -26.43 15.90
CA ALA A 24 15.00 -25.27 15.14
C ALA A 24 14.03 -24.13 15.46
N ARG A 25 14.52 -23.12 16.18
CA ARG A 25 13.77 -21.87 16.31
C ARG A 25 13.89 -21.18 14.97
N ALA A 26 12.76 -20.88 14.34
CA ALA A 26 12.76 -19.91 13.26
C ALA A 26 13.46 -18.64 13.76
N GLU A 27 14.40 -18.13 12.98
CA GLU A 27 15.13 -16.91 13.35
C GLU A 27 14.16 -15.73 13.23
N GLU A 28 13.85 -15.07 14.36
CA GLU A 28 13.05 -13.84 14.38
C GLU A 28 14.00 -12.63 14.23
N GLN A 29 14.05 -12.04 13.05
CA GLN A 29 14.74 -10.75 12.82
C GLN A 29 13.74 -9.61 12.95
N SER A 30 14.05 -8.59 13.75
CA SER A 30 13.17 -7.41 13.92
C SER A 30 13.52 -6.29 12.95
N TYR A 31 12.50 -5.75 12.28
CA TYR A 31 12.58 -4.55 11.44
C TYR A 31 12.12 -3.32 12.21
N TYR A 32 11.04 -3.47 12.99
CA TYR A 32 10.43 -2.40 13.76
C TYR A 32 9.96 -2.88 15.12
N LYS A 33 10.03 -2.01 16.13
CA LYS A 33 9.50 -2.25 17.47
C LYS A 33 9.01 -0.94 18.10
N GLY A 34 7.70 -0.71 18.01
CA GLY A 34 7.02 0.42 18.66
C GLY A 34 6.37 0.03 19.99
N SER A 35 5.56 0.93 20.51
CA SER A 35 4.73 0.77 21.72
C SER A 35 3.55 -0.19 21.52
N THR A 36 3.03 -0.25 20.29
CA THR A 36 1.77 -0.93 19.97
C THR A 36 1.96 -2.12 19.02
N TRP A 37 2.86 -1.98 18.04
CA TRP A 37 3.18 -3.01 17.05
C TRP A 37 4.69 -3.23 16.93
N GLU A 38 5.09 -4.46 16.60
CA GLU A 38 6.42 -4.78 16.09
C GLU A 38 6.32 -5.52 14.74
N VAL A 39 7.34 -5.34 13.89
CA VAL A 39 7.48 -6.04 12.60
C VAL A 39 8.70 -6.93 12.67
N LEU A 40 8.51 -8.19 12.33
CA LEU A 40 9.52 -9.25 12.39
C LEU A 40 9.50 -10.04 11.08
N SER A 41 10.63 -10.48 10.55
CA SER A 41 10.63 -11.65 9.67
C SER A 41 10.81 -12.93 10.49
N LYS A 42 10.23 -14.02 10.01
CA LYS A 42 10.51 -15.37 10.45
C LYS A 42 11.04 -16.15 9.27
N THR A 43 12.18 -16.81 9.44
CA THR A 43 12.70 -17.79 8.49
C THR A 43 12.92 -19.12 9.20
N SER A 44 12.32 -20.19 8.68
CA SER A 44 12.56 -21.54 9.17
C SER A 44 13.78 -22.16 8.47
N ASP A 45 14.71 -22.71 9.26
CA ASP A 45 15.87 -23.47 8.77
C ASP A 45 15.53 -24.91 8.35
N THR A 46 14.24 -25.27 8.35
CA THR A 46 13.75 -26.58 7.89
C THR A 46 13.85 -26.74 6.37
N GLU A 47 13.84 -27.98 5.88
CA GLU A 47 13.81 -28.27 4.43
C GLU A 47 12.65 -27.56 3.72
N ASP A 48 11.48 -27.53 4.39
CA ASP A 48 10.40 -26.60 4.08
C ASP A 48 10.79 -25.18 4.54
N LYS A 49 11.44 -24.42 3.66
CA LYS A 49 11.82 -23.02 3.90
C LYS A 49 10.59 -22.10 3.90
N THR A 50 9.87 -22.09 5.00
CA THR A 50 8.83 -21.10 5.27
C THR A 50 9.49 -19.78 5.69
N ALA A 51 9.18 -18.72 4.93
CA ALA A 51 9.52 -17.35 5.25
C ALA A 51 8.21 -16.57 5.41
N SER A 52 8.14 -15.71 6.43
CA SER A 52 6.99 -14.82 6.61
C SER A 52 7.37 -13.48 7.22
N CYS A 53 6.57 -12.46 6.93
CA CYS A 53 6.65 -11.14 7.56
C CYS A 53 5.50 -11.01 8.56
N VAL A 54 5.82 -10.74 9.82
CA VAL A 54 4.90 -10.80 10.95
C VAL A 54 4.72 -9.44 11.57
N LEU A 55 3.49 -8.93 11.46
CA LEU A 55 3.01 -7.76 12.18
C LEU A 55 2.38 -8.23 13.51
N ARG A 56 3.02 -7.97 14.66
CA ARG A 56 2.59 -8.47 15.99
C ARG A 56 2.25 -7.34 16.96
N SER A 57 1.10 -7.41 17.63
CA SER A 57 0.69 -6.44 18.65
C SER A 57 1.49 -6.66 19.95
N VAL A 58 2.05 -5.60 20.53
CA VAL A 58 2.87 -5.65 21.76
C VAL A 58 2.30 -4.86 22.93
N ASN A 59 1.12 -4.24 22.75
CA ASN A 59 0.45 -3.40 23.76
C ASN A 59 -0.14 -4.17 24.97
N TRP A 60 -0.02 -5.50 25.02
CA TRP A 60 -0.47 -6.33 26.15
C TRP A 60 0.63 -7.32 26.60
N ALA A 61 0.76 -7.53 27.91
CA ALA A 61 1.78 -8.41 28.47
C ALA A 61 1.48 -9.91 28.36
N ALA A 62 0.19 -10.30 28.24
CA ALA A 62 -0.27 -11.69 28.36
C ALA A 62 -1.04 -12.21 27.13
N LYS A 63 -1.15 -11.41 26.07
CA LYS A 63 -1.82 -11.78 24.81
C LYS A 63 -1.30 -10.95 23.63
N SER A 64 -1.47 -11.46 22.42
CA SER A 64 -1.13 -10.75 21.19
C SER A 64 -1.99 -11.24 20.03
N VAL A 65 -2.28 -10.34 19.10
CA VAL A 65 -2.72 -10.68 17.74
C VAL A 65 -1.59 -10.38 16.77
N ALA A 66 -1.43 -11.20 15.74
CA ALA A 66 -0.50 -10.95 14.66
C ALA A 66 -1.12 -11.29 13.30
N ILE A 67 -0.69 -10.55 12.28
CA ILE A 67 -0.91 -10.89 10.87
C ILE A 67 0.43 -11.41 10.35
N GLU A 68 0.47 -12.69 9.97
CA GLU A 68 1.66 -13.35 9.40
C GLU A 68 1.45 -13.43 7.88
N TYR A 69 2.24 -12.68 7.12
CA TYR A 69 2.28 -12.74 5.66
C TYR A 69 3.22 -13.88 5.25
N ASP A 70 2.65 -15.03 4.93
CA ASP A 70 3.41 -16.19 4.45
C ASP A 70 3.69 -16.05 2.96
N LEU A 71 4.92 -16.34 2.54
CA LEU A 71 5.24 -16.44 1.12
C LEU A 71 4.75 -17.79 0.58
N VAL A 72 3.79 -17.75 -0.34
CA VAL A 72 3.12 -18.95 -0.92
C VAL A 72 3.43 -19.16 -2.40
N GLY A 73 4.04 -18.17 -3.05
CA GLY A 73 4.51 -18.24 -4.44
C GLY A 73 5.81 -17.45 -4.66
N ILE A 74 6.16 -17.21 -5.93
CA ILE A 74 7.38 -16.48 -6.31
C ILE A 74 7.30 -15.01 -5.86
N ASP A 75 6.13 -14.41 -5.95
CA ASP A 75 5.78 -13.03 -5.57
C ASP A 75 4.47 -12.95 -4.77
N GLU A 76 3.78 -14.08 -4.58
CA GLU A 76 2.51 -14.19 -3.86
C GLU A 76 2.73 -14.37 -2.36
N VAL A 77 2.16 -13.46 -1.57
CA VAL A 77 2.09 -13.55 -0.10
C VAL A 77 0.63 -13.67 0.34
N MET A 78 0.36 -14.50 1.35
CA MET A 78 -0.97 -14.69 1.90
C MET A 78 -1.02 -14.36 3.39
N PRO A 79 -1.92 -13.46 3.83
CA PRO A 79 -2.07 -13.13 5.25
C PRO A 79 -2.76 -14.25 6.02
N ARG A 80 -2.15 -14.63 7.13
CA ARG A 80 -2.65 -15.56 8.16
C ARG A 80 -2.85 -14.81 9.47
N LEU A 81 -3.84 -15.22 10.25
CA LEU A 81 -4.12 -14.61 11.54
C LEU A 81 -3.56 -15.48 12.67
N ARG A 82 -2.79 -14.91 13.58
CA ARG A 82 -2.29 -15.61 14.77
C ARG A 82 -2.76 -14.91 16.02
N VAL A 83 -3.41 -15.64 16.92
CA VAL A 83 -3.96 -15.09 18.17
C VAL A 83 -3.45 -15.91 19.33
N ILE A 84 -2.74 -15.27 20.26
CA ILE A 84 -2.14 -15.92 21.43
C ILE A 84 -2.65 -15.25 22.69
N LYS A 85 -3.02 -16.04 23.70
CA LYS A 85 -3.38 -15.58 25.05
C LYS A 85 -2.88 -16.60 26.07
N GLN A 86 -2.18 -16.13 27.09
CA GLN A 86 -1.74 -16.97 28.20
C GLN A 86 -2.95 -17.50 28.98
N GLN A 87 -2.92 -18.78 29.33
CA GLN A 87 -3.95 -19.46 30.13
C GLN A 87 -5.35 -19.43 29.49
N TRP A 88 -5.43 -19.48 28.16
CA TRP A 88 -6.71 -19.42 27.45
C TRP A 88 -7.53 -20.72 27.57
N ASN A 89 -6.86 -21.86 27.76
CA ASN A 89 -7.47 -23.19 27.89
C ASN A 89 -8.32 -23.60 26.68
N LEU A 90 -7.83 -23.31 25.47
CA LEU A 90 -8.52 -23.64 24.23
C LEU A 90 -8.62 -25.16 23.97
N PRO A 91 -9.72 -25.65 23.38
CA PRO A 91 -9.88 -27.06 23.02
C PRO A 91 -9.09 -27.41 21.75
N VAL A 92 -7.93 -28.04 21.92
CA VAL A 92 -6.97 -28.37 20.85
C VAL A 92 -7.62 -29.13 19.69
N ASN A 93 -7.24 -28.77 18.45
CA ASN A 93 -7.78 -29.29 17.18
C ASN A 93 -9.22 -28.91 16.84
N GLN A 94 -9.92 -28.10 17.64
CA GLN A 94 -11.18 -27.49 17.21
C GLN A 94 -10.94 -26.29 16.28
N THR A 95 -11.96 -25.91 15.53
CA THR A 95 -12.01 -24.67 14.75
C THR A 95 -13.07 -23.73 15.31
N THR A 96 -12.80 -22.44 15.21
CA THR A 96 -13.72 -21.34 15.54
C THR A 96 -13.57 -20.24 14.49
N LYS A 97 -14.38 -19.18 14.54
CA LYS A 97 -14.20 -18.02 13.68
C LYS A 97 -13.64 -16.86 14.47
N VAL A 98 -12.66 -16.19 13.87
CA VAL A 98 -12.11 -14.93 14.37
C VAL A 98 -12.27 -13.89 13.29
N ARG A 99 -12.90 -12.77 13.64
CA ARG A 99 -13.14 -11.65 12.73
C ARG A 99 -12.24 -10.51 13.12
N ILE A 100 -11.47 -10.00 12.17
CA ILE A 100 -10.65 -8.80 12.35
C ILE A 100 -11.25 -7.62 11.58
N GLY A 101 -10.93 -6.41 12.00
CA GLY A 101 -11.31 -5.19 11.30
C GLY A 101 -10.47 -4.00 11.72
N ALA A 102 -10.32 -3.05 10.82
CA ALA A 102 -9.80 -1.72 11.12
C ALA A 102 -10.86 -0.67 10.78
N ARG A 103 -10.95 0.39 11.59
CA ARG A 103 -11.96 1.43 11.39
C ARG A 103 -11.75 2.11 10.03
N GLY A 104 -12.70 1.92 9.12
CA GLY A 104 -12.62 2.45 7.74
C GLY A 104 -12.05 1.48 6.70
N ALA A 105 -11.90 0.19 7.03
CA ALA A 105 -11.46 -0.86 6.09
C ALA A 105 -12.25 -2.17 6.22
N GLY A 106 -13.50 -2.11 6.71
CA GLY A 106 -14.38 -3.28 6.82
C GLY A 106 -13.93 -4.32 7.87
N THR A 107 -14.35 -5.57 7.67
CA THR A 107 -13.99 -6.72 8.51
C THR A 107 -13.81 -8.00 7.69
N VAL A 108 -12.81 -8.82 8.03
CA VAL A 108 -12.51 -10.11 7.40
C VAL A 108 -12.66 -11.21 8.45
N VAL A 109 -13.22 -12.35 8.05
CA VAL A 109 -13.40 -13.53 8.91
C VAL A 109 -12.40 -14.61 8.53
N PHE A 110 -11.68 -15.12 9.52
CA PHE A 110 -10.75 -16.24 9.42
C PHE A 110 -11.36 -17.48 10.05
N ASP A 111 -11.20 -18.63 9.40
CA ASP A 111 -11.45 -19.92 10.03
C ASP A 111 -10.19 -20.30 10.83
N ALA A 112 -10.32 -20.28 12.16
CA ALA A 112 -9.23 -20.34 13.11
C ALA A 112 -9.17 -21.68 13.84
N LYS A 113 -8.06 -22.42 13.64
CA LYS A 113 -7.78 -23.70 14.30
C LYS A 113 -7.03 -23.48 15.60
N VAL A 114 -7.44 -24.19 16.65
CA VAL A 114 -6.70 -24.28 17.92
C VAL A 114 -5.45 -25.15 17.72
N LEU A 115 -4.27 -24.53 17.74
CA LEU A 115 -2.99 -25.24 17.66
C LEU A 115 -2.59 -25.86 19.01
N ASN A 116 -2.83 -25.12 20.10
CA ASN A 116 -2.59 -25.55 21.47
C ASN A 116 -3.49 -24.75 22.42
N GLY A 117 -3.45 -25.05 23.72
CA GLY A 117 -4.33 -24.44 24.72
C GLY A 117 -4.25 -22.92 24.88
N ASN A 118 -3.33 -22.23 24.19
CA ASN A 118 -3.13 -20.77 24.26
C ASN A 118 -3.19 -20.07 22.88
N GLU A 119 -3.38 -20.80 21.78
CA GLU A 119 -3.10 -20.31 20.42
C GLU A 119 -4.12 -20.73 19.37
N LEU A 120 -4.60 -19.73 18.62
CA LEU A 120 -5.36 -19.88 17.39
C LEU A 120 -4.49 -19.50 16.18
N TYR A 121 -4.61 -20.29 15.11
CA TYR A 121 -4.07 -19.99 13.79
C TYR A 121 -5.18 -19.97 12.77
N GLY A 122 -5.37 -18.84 12.11
CA GLY A 122 -6.47 -18.52 11.22
C GLY A 122 -6.05 -18.42 9.79
N GLU A 123 -6.81 -19.09 8.93
CA GLU A 123 -6.68 -19.02 7.48
C GLU A 123 -7.90 -18.29 6.89
N ILE A 124 -7.67 -17.58 5.79
CA ILE A 124 -8.75 -16.97 5.02
C ILE A 124 -9.52 -18.09 4.30
N PRO A 125 -10.86 -18.16 4.44
CA PRO A 125 -11.64 -19.21 3.80
C PRO A 125 -11.70 -19.06 2.28
N ALA A 126 -11.53 -20.17 1.57
CA ALA A 126 -11.81 -20.27 0.14
C ALA A 126 -13.34 -20.18 -0.14
N PRO A 127 -13.78 -19.73 -1.32
CA PRO A 127 -12.98 -19.42 -2.52
C PRO A 127 -12.48 -17.97 -2.64
N HIS A 128 -12.94 -17.04 -1.81
CA HIS A 128 -12.65 -15.60 -1.92
C HIS A 128 -11.29 -15.19 -1.31
N ALA A 129 -10.29 -16.07 -1.33
CA ALA A 129 -9.07 -15.90 -0.54
C ALA A 129 -8.26 -14.65 -0.94
N SER A 130 -8.11 -14.37 -2.23
CA SER A 130 -7.39 -13.20 -2.75
C SER A 130 -8.11 -11.87 -2.49
N GLU A 131 -9.44 -11.85 -2.60
CA GLU A 131 -10.28 -10.68 -2.31
C GLU A 131 -10.18 -10.31 -0.82
N LEU A 132 -10.35 -11.31 0.06
CA LEU A 132 -10.24 -11.14 1.50
C LEU A 132 -8.81 -10.81 1.95
N ALA A 133 -7.77 -11.34 1.27
CA ALA A 133 -6.38 -10.94 1.52
C ALA A 133 -6.15 -9.45 1.21
N SER A 134 -6.69 -8.98 0.08
CA SER A 134 -6.65 -7.57 -0.32
C SER A 134 -7.38 -6.67 0.69
N MET A 135 -8.45 -7.16 1.32
CA MET A 135 -9.11 -6.46 2.44
C MET A 135 -8.22 -6.39 3.70
N VAL A 136 -7.45 -7.44 4.01
CA VAL A 136 -6.47 -7.40 5.12
C VAL A 136 -5.37 -6.37 4.84
N ASP A 137 -4.87 -6.30 3.61
CA ASP A 137 -3.90 -5.28 3.22
C ASP A 137 -4.46 -3.87 3.36
N ASN A 138 -5.72 -3.66 3.00
CA ASN A 138 -6.40 -2.38 3.20
C ASN A 138 -6.58 -2.04 4.69
N MET A 139 -6.80 -3.04 5.57
CA MET A 139 -6.78 -2.82 7.03
C MET A 139 -5.40 -2.38 7.52
N VAL A 140 -4.36 -3.08 7.10
CA VAL A 140 -2.98 -2.76 7.46
C VAL A 140 -2.60 -1.37 6.97
N LYS A 141 -2.96 -1.01 5.73
CA LYS A 141 -2.80 0.36 5.20
C LYS A 141 -3.50 1.41 6.07
N VAL A 142 -4.76 1.22 6.48
CA VAL A 142 -5.42 2.22 7.36
C VAL A 142 -4.87 2.24 8.78
N MET A 143 -4.27 1.15 9.27
CA MET A 143 -3.54 1.12 10.55
C MET A 143 -2.20 1.86 10.47
N THR A 144 -1.55 1.88 9.31
CA THR A 144 -0.27 2.56 9.07
C THR A 144 -0.40 3.98 8.50
N LYS A 145 -1.62 4.43 8.12
CA LYS A 145 -1.86 5.79 7.60
C LYS A 145 -1.29 6.85 8.56
N PRO A 146 -0.34 7.72 8.12
CA PRO A 146 0.25 8.73 8.99
C PRO A 146 -0.79 9.68 9.59
N ILE A 147 -1.78 10.08 8.80
CA ILE A 147 -2.89 10.92 9.24
C ILE A 147 -4.06 10.04 9.72
N LYS A 148 -4.26 10.00 11.04
CA LYS A 148 -5.33 9.25 11.74
C LYS A 148 -5.25 7.73 11.48
N PRO A 149 -4.18 7.05 11.92
CA PRO A 149 -4.11 5.59 11.88
C PRO A 149 -5.31 4.97 12.62
N ALA A 150 -5.82 3.86 12.08
CA ALA A 150 -6.98 3.16 12.61
C ALA A 150 -6.60 2.20 13.76
N SER A 151 -7.46 2.11 14.78
CA SER A 151 -7.42 1.02 15.74
C SER A 151 -7.80 -0.31 15.07
N PHE A 152 -7.10 -1.38 15.42
CA PHE A 152 -7.40 -2.74 14.96
C PHE A 152 -8.23 -3.49 16.00
N ILE A 153 -9.24 -4.21 15.55
CA ILE A 153 -10.26 -4.83 16.41
C ILE A 153 -10.37 -6.32 16.06
N VAL A 154 -10.39 -7.17 17.09
CA VAL A 154 -10.57 -8.63 16.98
C VAL A 154 -11.84 -9.04 17.71
N TYR A 155 -12.71 -9.76 17.02
CA TYR A 155 -13.94 -10.33 17.53
C TYR A 155 -13.85 -11.86 17.46
N PHE A 156 -14.39 -12.54 18.46
CA PHE A 156 -14.47 -13.99 18.54
C PHE A 156 -15.95 -14.39 18.44
N ASP A 157 -16.25 -15.52 17.81
CA ASP A 157 -17.61 -16.08 17.80
C ASP A 157 -17.97 -16.77 19.15
N GLY A 158 -17.00 -16.92 20.07
CA GLY A 158 -17.18 -17.42 21.43
C GLY A 158 -17.44 -16.33 22.48
N ASP A 159 -17.16 -16.63 23.75
CA ASP A 159 -17.36 -15.74 24.91
C ASP A 159 -16.15 -14.84 25.24
N GLU A 160 -15.06 -14.95 24.48
CA GLU A 160 -13.89 -14.07 24.61
C GLU A 160 -14.27 -12.62 24.27
N PRO A 161 -13.98 -11.63 25.14
CA PRO A 161 -14.29 -10.23 24.88
C PRO A 161 -13.54 -9.71 23.64
N ILE A 162 -14.11 -8.67 23.00
CA ILE A 162 -13.48 -7.95 21.88
C ILE A 162 -12.09 -7.44 22.30
N TRP A 163 -11.07 -7.66 21.48
CA TRP A 163 -9.75 -7.06 21.68
C TRP A 163 -9.61 -5.84 20.79
N VAL A 164 -9.09 -4.74 21.34
CA VAL A 164 -8.82 -3.50 20.62
C VAL A 164 -7.34 -3.17 20.76
N VAL A 165 -6.58 -3.30 19.67
CA VAL A 165 -5.24 -2.72 19.57
C VAL A 165 -5.43 -1.22 19.28
N PRO A 166 -4.84 -0.31 20.08
CA PRO A 166 -4.99 1.12 19.85
C PRO A 166 -4.38 1.54 18.50
N ALA A 167 -4.76 2.72 18.04
CA ALA A 167 -4.02 3.37 16.96
C ALA A 167 -2.63 3.79 17.47
N VAL A 168 -1.62 3.69 16.60
CA VAL A 168 -0.28 4.25 16.81
C VAL A 168 -0.30 5.78 16.72
N ASP A 169 0.77 6.45 17.18
CA ASP A 169 0.95 7.88 16.88
C ASP A 169 1.50 8.11 15.45
N PHE A 170 1.61 9.37 15.03
CA PHE A 170 2.09 9.73 13.69
C PHE A 170 3.52 9.25 13.41
N GLY A 171 4.43 9.37 14.38
CA GLY A 171 5.84 9.00 14.21
C GLY A 171 6.00 7.48 14.16
N GLU A 172 5.27 6.78 15.02
CA GLU A 172 5.14 5.33 14.96
C GLU A 172 4.51 4.86 13.65
N ALA A 173 3.44 5.50 13.16
CA ALA A 173 2.77 5.12 11.90
C ALA A 173 3.71 5.17 10.70
N VAL A 174 4.49 6.26 10.56
CA VAL A 174 5.46 6.42 9.45
C VAL A 174 6.57 5.36 9.52
N ALA A 175 7.18 5.16 10.70
CA ALA A 175 8.23 4.17 10.87
C ALA A 175 7.70 2.74 10.66
N PHE A 176 6.57 2.41 11.26
CA PHE A 176 5.88 1.13 11.10
C PHE A 176 5.55 0.84 9.62
N SER A 177 4.98 1.80 8.90
CA SER A 177 4.64 1.62 7.48
C SER A 177 5.87 1.34 6.61
N SER A 178 6.96 2.08 6.85
CA SER A 178 8.23 1.92 6.13
C SER A 178 8.83 0.54 6.36
N GLU A 179 8.95 0.13 7.62
CA GLU A 179 9.59 -1.14 7.97
C GLU A 179 8.75 -2.37 7.62
N LEU A 180 7.42 -2.24 7.62
CA LEU A 180 6.56 -3.29 7.08
C LEU A 180 6.75 -3.45 5.57
N LYS A 181 6.85 -2.34 4.82
CA LYS A 181 7.14 -2.39 3.38
C LYS A 181 8.51 -3.01 3.10
N ASN A 182 9.53 -2.70 3.90
CA ASN A 182 10.85 -3.31 3.81
C ASN A 182 10.78 -4.83 4.03
N CYS A 183 10.16 -5.27 5.12
CA CYS A 183 9.98 -6.68 5.49
C CYS A 183 9.21 -7.48 4.41
N LEU A 184 8.15 -6.92 3.83
CA LEU A 184 7.41 -7.55 2.72
C LEU A 184 8.23 -7.60 1.42
N THR A 185 9.03 -6.56 1.13
CA THR A 185 9.90 -6.51 -0.05
C THR A 185 11.04 -7.53 0.04
N GLU A 186 11.63 -7.69 1.23
CA GLU A 186 12.65 -8.72 1.44
C GLU A 186 12.07 -10.13 1.42
N LEU A 187 10.83 -10.31 1.90
CA LEU A 187 10.11 -11.57 1.84
C LEU A 187 9.87 -12.01 0.39
N THR A 188 9.29 -11.17 -0.47
CA THR A 188 9.04 -11.52 -1.89
C THR A 188 10.34 -11.73 -2.67
N ARG A 189 11.43 -11.03 -2.31
CA ARG A 189 12.78 -11.27 -2.86
C ARG A 189 13.29 -12.70 -2.61
N LEU A 190 12.80 -13.41 -1.58
CA LEU A 190 13.16 -14.81 -1.34
C LEU A 190 12.43 -15.78 -2.29
N GLY A 191 11.29 -15.41 -2.86
CA GLY A 191 10.41 -16.30 -3.61
C GLY A 191 11.07 -17.02 -4.79
N PRO A 192 11.81 -16.34 -5.69
CA PRO A 192 12.56 -17.00 -6.76
C PRO A 192 13.60 -18.03 -6.27
N SER A 193 14.08 -17.91 -5.03
CA SER A 193 15.05 -18.84 -4.42
C SER A 193 14.40 -20.04 -3.74
N ILE A 194 13.16 -19.89 -3.26
CA ILE A 194 12.37 -20.91 -2.56
C ILE A 194 11.52 -21.72 -3.57
N PHE A 195 10.76 -21.04 -4.42
CA PHE A 195 9.78 -21.62 -5.35
C PHE A 195 10.34 -21.91 -6.75
N LYS A 196 11.64 -22.24 -6.86
CA LYS A 196 12.36 -22.40 -8.13
C LYS A 196 11.56 -23.17 -9.19
N SER A 197 11.01 -22.44 -10.16
CA SER A 197 10.61 -23.00 -11.45
C SER A 197 11.85 -23.49 -12.18
N ALA A 198 11.73 -24.64 -12.86
CA ALA A 198 12.86 -25.26 -13.54
C ALA A 198 13.31 -24.43 -14.76
N GLU A 199 14.63 -24.27 -14.86
CA GLU A 199 15.41 -23.64 -15.93
C GLU A 199 15.19 -22.13 -16.22
N PRO A 200 16.26 -21.31 -16.21
CA PRO A 200 16.24 -20.08 -16.98
C PRO A 200 16.25 -20.46 -18.46
N SER A 201 15.14 -20.23 -19.18
CA SER A 201 15.14 -20.47 -20.62
C SER A 201 16.20 -19.59 -21.28
N THR A 202 17.21 -20.21 -21.90
CA THR A 202 18.30 -19.50 -22.59
C THR A 202 17.79 -19.01 -23.95
N THR A 203 16.79 -18.14 -23.93
CA THR A 203 16.28 -17.45 -25.10
C THR A 203 17.19 -16.27 -25.42
N SER A 204 18.16 -16.49 -26.31
CA SER A 204 18.91 -15.42 -26.94
C SER A 204 18.20 -14.97 -28.21
N PRO A 205 18.04 -13.65 -28.49
CA PRO A 205 17.52 -13.18 -29.77
C PRO A 205 18.41 -13.54 -30.97
N PHE A 206 19.60 -14.12 -30.73
CA PHE A 206 20.53 -14.63 -31.74
C PHE A 206 20.56 -16.17 -31.82
N ALA A 207 19.85 -16.90 -30.97
CA ALA A 207 19.76 -18.35 -31.03
C ALA A 207 18.78 -18.77 -32.14
N LYS A 208 19.32 -19.34 -33.23
CA LYS A 208 18.49 -19.91 -34.30
C LYS A 208 17.87 -21.22 -33.82
N SER A 209 16.54 -21.30 -33.82
CA SER A 209 15.82 -22.56 -33.58
C SER A 209 16.22 -23.60 -34.62
N SER A 210 16.88 -24.66 -34.18
CA SER A 210 17.25 -25.80 -35.01
C SER A 210 16.06 -26.74 -35.18
N GLY A 211 15.15 -26.39 -36.09
CA GLY A 211 14.13 -27.32 -36.59
C GLY A 211 12.69 -26.84 -36.56
N GLN A 212 12.35 -25.84 -37.39
CA GLN A 212 11.04 -25.85 -38.03
C GLN A 212 11.14 -25.33 -39.47
N SER A 213 10.72 -26.16 -40.42
CA SER A 213 10.90 -25.93 -41.87
C SER A 213 9.72 -25.19 -42.48
N GLY A 214 10.02 -24.25 -43.39
CA GLY A 214 9.04 -23.45 -44.15
C GLY A 214 8.72 -22.12 -43.47
N LEU A 215 8.87 -20.96 -44.12
CA LEU A 215 8.70 -20.70 -45.56
C LEU A 215 9.95 -20.02 -46.19
N ASN A 216 10.12 -20.23 -47.49
CA ASN A 216 11.28 -19.76 -48.26
C ASN A 216 11.26 -18.25 -48.51
N PHE A 217 12.37 -17.57 -48.25
CA PHE A 217 12.72 -16.34 -48.95
C PHE A 217 13.54 -16.70 -50.19
N GLY A 218 12.91 -16.58 -51.37
CA GLY A 218 13.58 -16.72 -52.67
C GLY A 218 14.30 -15.43 -53.05
N SER A 219 15.53 -15.56 -53.54
CA SER A 219 16.44 -14.45 -53.88
C SER A 219 15.93 -13.53 -55.01
N ALA A 220 16.43 -12.30 -55.02
CA ALA A 220 16.24 -11.33 -56.11
C ALA A 220 16.81 -11.81 -57.46
N PRO A 221 16.37 -11.18 -58.57
CA PRO A 221 17.36 -10.61 -59.48
C PRO A 221 17.07 -9.17 -59.94
N ASN A 222 18.04 -8.65 -60.70
CA ASN A 222 18.33 -7.25 -61.00
C ASN A 222 17.68 -6.68 -62.29
N ASN A 223 17.67 -5.33 -62.35
CA ASN A 223 17.85 -4.45 -63.54
C ASN A 223 16.70 -4.08 -64.52
N ASN A 224 16.56 -2.73 -64.62
CA ASN A 224 16.43 -1.88 -65.83
C ASN A 224 15.08 -1.58 -66.52
N VAL A 225 15.05 -0.33 -67.05
CA VAL A 225 14.13 0.30 -68.03
C VAL A 225 12.77 0.80 -67.49
N ASP A 226 12.19 1.93 -67.92
CA ASP A 226 12.69 3.29 -68.26
C ASP A 226 11.46 4.26 -68.35
N THR A 227 11.71 5.57 -68.31
CA THR A 227 10.89 6.72 -68.80
C THR A 227 9.35 6.61 -68.91
N SER A 228 8.63 7.36 -68.05
CA SER A 228 7.66 8.40 -68.50
C SER A 228 7.18 9.35 -67.36
N ARG A 229 7.56 10.63 -67.46
CA ARG A 229 6.96 11.81 -66.76
C ARG A 229 5.84 12.41 -67.67
N PRO A 230 5.11 13.49 -67.28
CA PRO A 230 5.03 14.23 -66.01
C PRO A 230 3.58 14.37 -65.47
N SER A 231 3.34 14.69 -64.19
CA SER A 231 3.25 16.06 -63.61
C SER A 231 2.56 15.97 -62.22
N THR A 232 2.65 16.87 -61.23
CA THR A 232 3.47 18.09 -60.98
C THR A 232 3.44 18.41 -59.46
N ASP A 233 4.33 19.31 -59.02
CA ASP A 233 4.28 20.28 -57.90
C ASP A 233 3.14 20.13 -56.85
N GLN A 234 3.44 20.07 -55.54
CA GLN A 234 4.13 21.13 -54.81
C GLN A 234 5.08 20.63 -53.70
N ASN A 235 6.00 21.51 -53.32
CA ASN A 235 7.07 21.31 -52.35
C ASN A 235 7.13 22.53 -51.39
N ALA A 236 7.94 22.45 -50.33
CA ALA A 236 8.21 23.49 -49.32
C ALA A 236 7.12 23.67 -48.21
N ASN A 237 7.46 23.87 -46.93
CA ASN A 237 8.76 23.73 -46.25
C ASN A 237 8.57 23.42 -44.75
N ILE A 238 9.54 22.74 -44.13
CA ILE A 238 9.69 22.70 -42.66
C ILE A 238 10.70 23.78 -42.28
N GLN A 239 10.24 24.90 -41.75
CA GLN A 239 11.01 25.79 -40.87
C GLN A 239 10.09 26.89 -40.34
N ASP A 240 9.64 26.75 -39.09
CA ASP A 240 9.44 27.91 -38.22
C ASP A 240 9.63 27.48 -36.76
N PHE A 241 10.84 27.74 -36.25
CA PHE A 241 11.22 27.52 -34.86
C PHE A 241 11.64 28.89 -34.31
N LEU A 242 11.12 29.25 -33.14
CA LEU A 242 11.45 30.45 -32.34
C LEU A 242 10.84 31.79 -32.82
N ALA A 243 9.70 32.14 -32.23
CA ALA A 243 9.31 33.53 -31.99
C ALA A 243 8.75 33.67 -30.56
N GLN A 244 9.46 34.39 -29.70
CA GLN A 244 8.94 34.83 -28.40
C GLN A 244 7.88 35.92 -28.60
N SER A 245 6.91 36.01 -27.69
CA SER A 245 6.14 37.22 -27.49
C SER A 245 5.83 37.43 -26.01
N ASP A 246 6.47 38.45 -25.43
CA ASP A 246 6.07 39.00 -24.13
C ASP A 246 4.70 39.67 -24.26
N GLY A 247 3.77 39.30 -23.38
CA GLY A 247 2.41 39.83 -23.30
C GLY A 247 1.76 39.37 -21.99
N PRO A 248 0.89 40.18 -21.35
CA PRO A 248 0.53 39.98 -19.95
C PRO A 248 -0.23 38.67 -19.74
N ALA A 249 0.08 38.01 -18.61
CA ALA A 249 -0.47 36.71 -18.23
C ALA A 249 -2.00 36.66 -18.37
N GLN A 250 -2.47 36.00 -19.43
CA GLN A 250 -3.87 35.63 -19.57
C GLN A 250 -4.17 34.56 -18.51
N THR A 251 -4.92 34.92 -17.47
CA THR A 251 -5.53 33.95 -16.57
C THR A 251 -6.43 33.01 -17.38
N ALA A 252 -5.93 31.81 -17.65
CA ALA A 252 -6.71 30.73 -18.22
C ALA A 252 -7.94 30.50 -17.34
N LYS A 253 -9.13 30.53 -17.94
CA LYS A 253 -10.38 30.25 -17.21
C LYS A 253 -10.45 28.75 -16.93
N SER A 254 -10.02 28.35 -15.72
CA SER A 254 -10.21 26.99 -15.22
C SER A 254 -11.70 26.66 -15.14
N SER A 255 -12.19 25.86 -16.09
CA SER A 255 -13.54 25.33 -16.06
C SER A 255 -13.56 24.03 -15.27
N TRP A 256 -14.20 24.05 -14.11
CA TRP A 256 -14.45 22.84 -13.32
C TRP A 256 -15.46 21.93 -14.03
N THR A 257 -15.18 20.63 -14.02
CA THR A 257 -16.03 19.57 -14.57
C THR A 257 -16.41 18.59 -13.47
N PHE A 258 -17.60 18.01 -13.59
CA PHE A 258 -18.02 16.85 -12.79
C PHE A 258 -18.08 15.63 -13.70
N ALA A 259 -17.53 14.51 -13.25
CA ALA A 259 -17.57 13.24 -13.95
C ALA A 259 -17.90 12.08 -13.01
N LYS A 260 -18.35 10.99 -13.62
CA LYS A 260 -18.35 9.65 -13.03
C LYS A 260 -17.49 8.76 -13.89
N ARG A 261 -16.69 7.91 -13.26
CA ARG A 261 -15.88 6.87 -13.92
C ARG A 261 -16.09 5.56 -13.17
N GLU A 262 -16.09 4.46 -13.90
CA GLU A 262 -16.02 3.12 -13.32
C GLU A 262 -14.54 2.82 -13.11
N GLU A 263 -14.15 2.62 -11.86
CA GLU A 263 -12.79 2.26 -11.45
C GLU A 263 -12.79 0.82 -10.92
N ASP A 264 -11.61 0.23 -10.68
CA ASP A 264 -11.49 -1.16 -10.19
C ASP A 264 -12.13 -1.38 -8.80
N TRP A 265 -12.39 -0.30 -8.06
CA TRP A 265 -13.14 -0.27 -6.78
C TRP A 265 -14.60 0.24 -6.91
N GLY A 266 -15.09 0.42 -8.14
CA GLY A 266 -16.47 0.76 -8.47
C GLY A 266 -16.73 2.22 -8.86
N ASP A 267 -18.01 2.58 -8.83
CA ASP A 267 -18.60 3.81 -9.37
C ASP A 267 -18.06 5.07 -8.63
N THR A 268 -17.05 5.72 -9.21
CA THR A 268 -16.31 6.81 -8.56
C THR A 268 -16.70 8.18 -9.11
N CYS A 269 -16.95 9.12 -8.20
CA CYS A 269 -17.29 10.50 -8.51
C CYS A 269 -16.01 11.34 -8.62
N TYR A 270 -15.96 12.30 -9.55
CA TYR A 270 -14.85 13.23 -9.74
C TYR A 270 -15.35 14.67 -9.88
N VAL A 271 -14.64 15.63 -9.29
CA VAL A 271 -14.73 17.06 -9.64
C VAL A 271 -13.33 17.63 -9.83
N GLU A 272 -13.03 18.12 -11.02
CA GLU A 272 -11.67 18.39 -11.45
C GLU A 272 -11.59 19.63 -12.35
N THR A 273 -10.41 20.21 -12.47
CA THR A 273 -10.09 21.25 -13.46
C THR A 273 -8.62 21.24 -13.81
N LYS A 274 -8.30 21.66 -15.04
CA LYS A 274 -6.92 21.79 -15.52
C LYS A 274 -6.54 23.25 -15.70
N GLN A 275 -5.37 23.63 -15.21
CA GLN A 275 -4.81 24.98 -15.31
C GLN A 275 -3.35 24.88 -15.74
N GLY A 276 -3.08 25.25 -17.01
CA GLY A 276 -1.80 24.89 -17.64
C GLY A 276 -1.66 23.38 -17.71
N ASP A 277 -0.52 22.85 -17.28
CA ASP A 277 -0.25 21.41 -17.26
C ASP A 277 -0.71 20.70 -15.98
N ILE A 278 -1.11 21.46 -14.95
CA ILE A 278 -1.55 20.93 -13.66
C ILE A 278 -3.05 20.59 -13.71
N LEU A 279 -3.39 19.32 -13.52
CA LEU A 279 -4.75 18.87 -13.22
C LEU A 279 -4.93 18.85 -11.70
N VAL A 280 -6.02 19.40 -11.18
CA VAL A 280 -6.37 19.36 -9.76
C VAL A 280 -7.82 18.97 -9.61
N GLY A 281 -8.12 18.11 -8.64
CA GLY A 281 -9.48 17.73 -8.36
C GLY A 281 -9.70 17.08 -7.00
N PHE A 282 -10.91 16.55 -6.86
CA PHE A 282 -11.35 15.73 -5.75
C PHE A 282 -12.05 14.49 -6.32
N MET A 283 -11.83 13.35 -5.68
CA MET A 283 -12.47 12.09 -6.02
C MET A 283 -13.01 11.35 -4.79
N GLY A 284 -13.96 10.46 -5.02
CA GLY A 284 -14.48 9.56 -3.99
C GLY A 284 -15.68 8.75 -4.48
N ALA A 285 -15.83 7.54 -3.95
CA ALA A 285 -17.02 6.73 -4.17
C ALA A 285 -18.18 7.15 -3.22
N PRO A 286 -19.44 6.82 -3.54
CA PRO A 286 -20.57 7.00 -2.63
C PRO A 286 -20.32 6.38 -1.25
N GLY A 287 -20.56 7.14 -0.18
CA GLY A 287 -20.36 6.69 1.20
C GLY A 287 -18.91 6.74 1.70
N GLU A 288 -17.92 6.77 0.80
CA GLU A 288 -16.51 6.59 1.12
C GLU A 288 -15.75 7.87 1.52
N ALA A 289 -14.46 7.68 1.78
CA ALA A 289 -13.50 8.75 2.09
C ALA A 289 -13.24 9.66 0.87
N LEU A 290 -12.96 10.93 1.17
CA LEU A 290 -12.57 11.94 0.19
C LEU A 290 -11.05 11.92 -0.04
N ALA A 291 -10.64 11.97 -1.30
CA ALA A 291 -9.27 12.31 -1.71
C ALA A 291 -9.28 13.61 -2.53
N GLY A 292 -8.31 14.49 -2.28
CA GLY A 292 -7.89 15.49 -3.27
C GLY A 292 -6.83 14.88 -4.18
N PHE A 293 -6.63 15.39 -5.38
CA PHE A 293 -5.52 14.96 -6.24
C PHE A 293 -4.92 16.11 -7.04
N VAL A 294 -3.62 15.98 -7.36
CA VAL A 294 -2.85 16.92 -8.19
C VAL A 294 -1.93 16.14 -9.14
N GLU A 295 -2.06 16.37 -10.44
CA GLU A 295 -1.16 15.86 -11.48
C GLU A 295 -0.11 16.94 -11.83
N ASN A 296 1.13 16.53 -12.14
CA ASN A 296 2.23 17.42 -12.58
C ASN A 296 2.63 18.55 -11.60
N GLY A 297 2.15 18.54 -10.36
CA GLY A 297 2.45 19.58 -9.36
C GLY A 297 3.65 19.30 -8.45
N PHE A 298 4.06 18.04 -8.29
CA PHE A 298 4.99 17.62 -7.23
C PHE A 298 5.87 16.43 -7.65
N THR A 299 6.87 16.09 -6.81
CA THR A 299 7.65 14.85 -6.89
C THR A 299 7.89 14.28 -5.50
N GLY A 300 7.89 12.95 -5.35
CA GLY A 300 8.03 12.29 -4.04
C GLY A 300 6.85 12.55 -3.10
N ASN A 301 7.04 12.29 -1.80
CA ASN A 301 6.00 12.56 -0.79
C ASN A 301 6.00 14.04 -0.40
N VAL A 302 4.83 14.67 -0.31
CA VAL A 302 4.69 16.11 -0.08
C VAL A 302 3.61 16.46 0.93
N THR A 303 3.91 17.38 1.85
CA THR A 303 2.91 18.06 2.68
C THR A 303 2.43 19.31 1.95
N THR A 304 1.13 19.47 1.78
CA THR A 304 0.52 20.62 1.10
C THR A 304 -0.47 21.38 1.98
N THR A 305 -0.63 22.66 1.71
CA THR A 305 -1.67 23.51 2.30
C THR A 305 -2.64 23.98 1.22
N TRP A 306 -3.89 23.55 1.32
CA TRP A 306 -5.00 23.94 0.45
C TRP A 306 -5.79 25.05 1.12
N LYS A 307 -5.99 26.18 0.43
CA LYS A 307 -6.60 27.37 1.01
C LYS A 307 -7.68 27.94 0.10
N ILE A 308 -8.89 28.10 0.63
CA ILE A 308 -10.01 28.72 -0.09
C ILE A 308 -10.09 30.20 0.28
N ASP A 309 -10.15 31.09 -0.71
CA ASP A 309 -10.34 32.55 -0.58
C ASP A 309 -9.40 33.25 0.43
N GLY A 310 -8.21 32.68 0.66
CA GLY A 310 -7.28 33.19 1.66
C GLY A 310 -7.72 32.99 3.12
N ALA A 311 -8.80 32.24 3.36
CA ALA A 311 -9.39 32.00 4.67
C ALA A 311 -8.84 30.71 5.33
N ARG A 312 -9.68 29.69 5.51
CA ARG A 312 -9.32 28.44 6.19
C ARG A 312 -8.28 27.66 5.37
N SER A 313 -7.24 27.19 6.05
CA SER A 313 -6.20 26.33 5.48
C SER A 313 -6.45 24.87 5.86
N TYR A 314 -6.34 23.98 4.88
CA TYR A 314 -6.44 22.53 5.01
C TYR A 314 -5.07 21.93 4.70
N VAL A 315 -4.42 21.33 5.69
CA VAL A 315 -3.13 20.66 5.48
C VAL A 315 -3.38 19.19 5.19
N ALA A 316 -2.76 18.69 4.12
CA ALA A 316 -2.79 17.27 3.75
C ALA A 316 -1.42 16.82 3.24
N ASP A 317 -0.97 15.68 3.73
CA ASP A 317 0.12 14.93 3.12
C ASP A 317 -0.43 14.16 1.91
N GLY A 318 0.39 14.04 0.87
CA GLY A 318 0.08 13.25 -0.31
C GLY A 318 1.31 12.62 -0.94
N ASP A 319 1.07 11.49 -1.59
CA ASP A 319 2.03 10.61 -2.21
C ASP A 319 1.61 10.30 -3.66
N VAL A 320 2.57 9.90 -4.50
CA VAL A 320 2.28 9.48 -5.87
C VAL A 320 1.55 8.14 -5.81
N ALA A 321 0.31 8.11 -6.28
CA ALA A 321 -0.43 6.88 -6.42
C ALA A 321 0.13 6.07 -7.60
N ASP A 322 0.57 4.83 -7.31
CA ASP A 322 1.22 3.93 -8.27
C ASP A 322 0.37 3.63 -9.52
N TYR A 323 -0.96 3.81 -9.44
CA TYR A 323 -1.92 3.55 -10.52
C TYR A 323 -2.18 4.76 -11.42
N SER A 324 -2.52 5.91 -10.82
CA SER A 324 -2.91 7.13 -11.56
C SER A 324 -1.71 8.00 -11.94
N GLY A 325 -0.57 7.86 -11.25
CA GLY A 325 0.58 8.76 -11.35
C GLY A 325 0.34 10.14 -10.75
N TRP A 326 -0.82 10.37 -10.11
CA TRP A 326 -1.17 11.63 -9.46
C TRP A 326 -0.68 11.65 -8.01
N HIS A 327 -0.46 12.84 -7.46
CA HIS A 327 -0.36 13.00 -6.02
C HIS A 327 -1.75 12.98 -5.41
N GLU A 328 -2.02 12.00 -4.54
CA GLU A 328 -3.31 11.84 -3.87
C GLU A 328 -3.25 12.29 -2.41
N PHE A 329 -4.22 13.08 -1.98
CA PHE A 329 -4.25 13.79 -0.72
C PHE A 329 -5.42 13.31 0.13
N TYR A 330 -5.14 12.31 0.96
CA TYR A 330 -6.13 11.67 1.84
C TYR A 330 -6.30 12.46 3.15
N GLY A 331 -7.51 12.41 3.70
CA GLY A 331 -7.81 13.01 5.01
C GLY A 331 -8.24 14.48 4.98
N LEU A 332 -8.34 15.10 3.80
CA LEU A 332 -9.01 16.38 3.61
C LEU A 332 -10.47 16.29 4.13
N PRO A 333 -10.92 17.23 5.00
CA PRO A 333 -12.27 17.19 5.55
C PRO A 333 -13.30 17.58 4.49
N LYS A 334 -14.50 16.98 4.52
CA LYS A 334 -15.57 17.27 3.54
C LYS A 334 -15.98 18.75 3.50
N ASP A 335 -15.73 19.52 4.57
CA ASP A 335 -15.85 20.99 4.60
C ASP A 335 -15.16 21.69 3.42
N ILE A 336 -13.99 21.21 2.95
CA ILE A 336 -13.27 21.81 1.82
C ILE A 336 -14.11 21.86 0.54
N LEU A 337 -15.03 20.91 0.37
CA LEU A 337 -15.92 20.85 -0.80
C LEU A 337 -17.00 21.92 -0.73
N THR A 338 -17.54 22.18 0.46
CA THR A 338 -18.51 23.26 0.68
C THR A 338 -17.84 24.62 0.52
N ASP A 339 -16.66 24.80 1.11
CA ASP A 339 -15.86 26.01 0.93
C ASP A 339 -15.51 26.23 -0.56
N ALA A 340 -15.06 25.19 -1.28
CA ALA A 340 -14.72 25.29 -2.70
C ALA A 340 -15.95 25.53 -3.62
N LYS A 341 -17.13 25.03 -3.25
CA LYS A 341 -18.40 25.28 -3.95
C LYS A 341 -18.83 26.75 -3.89
N ASP A 342 -18.58 27.41 -2.75
CA ASP A 342 -19.05 28.77 -2.47
C ASP A 342 -17.93 29.84 -2.55
N GLY A 343 -16.67 29.41 -2.69
CA GLY A 343 -15.48 30.26 -2.82
C GLY A 343 -15.19 30.75 -4.25
N LYS A 344 -14.12 31.55 -4.37
CA LYS A 344 -13.67 32.19 -5.62
C LYS A 344 -12.31 31.69 -6.09
N GLN A 345 -11.45 31.24 -5.18
CA GLN A 345 -10.09 30.81 -5.45
C GLN A 345 -9.65 29.67 -4.52
N LEU A 346 -9.02 28.64 -5.09
CA LEU A 346 -8.27 27.62 -4.37
C LEU A 346 -6.77 27.85 -4.61
N THR A 347 -6.01 28.04 -3.55
CA THR A 347 -4.54 28.07 -3.57
C THR A 347 -4.00 26.78 -2.98
N ILE A 348 -3.04 26.15 -3.66
CA ILE A 348 -2.28 25.02 -3.11
C ILE A 348 -0.83 25.45 -2.98
N SER A 349 -0.31 25.34 -1.76
CA SER A 349 1.08 25.63 -1.42
C SER A 349 1.78 24.41 -0.86
N ASP A 350 3.10 24.36 -0.94
CA ASP A 350 3.92 23.33 -0.31
C ASP A 350 4.08 23.56 1.22
N LYS A 351 4.97 22.79 1.85
CA LYS A 351 5.34 22.92 3.26
C LYS A 351 6.15 24.19 3.57
N GLY A 352 6.92 24.72 2.61
CA GLY A 352 7.62 26.00 2.72
C GLY A 352 6.69 27.22 2.62
N GLY A 353 5.47 27.03 2.11
CA GLY A 353 4.52 28.10 1.81
C GLY A 353 4.68 28.67 0.39
N GLU A 354 5.48 28.04 -0.46
CA GLU A 354 5.58 28.36 -1.88
C GLU A 354 4.29 27.93 -2.59
N THR A 355 3.72 28.83 -3.39
CA THR A 355 2.47 28.58 -4.12
C THR A 355 2.75 27.72 -5.35
N ILE A 356 2.22 26.51 -5.35
CA ILE A 356 2.33 25.53 -6.45
C ILE A 356 1.31 25.85 -7.54
N THR A 357 0.06 26.14 -7.14
CA THR A 357 -0.99 26.57 -8.08
C THR A 357 -2.06 27.43 -7.41
N THR A 358 -2.78 28.20 -8.22
CA THR A 358 -3.87 29.08 -7.77
C THR A 358 -4.99 29.07 -8.81
N ILE A 359 -6.03 28.34 -8.47
CA ILE A 359 -7.14 27.92 -9.34
C ILE A 359 -8.35 28.80 -9.09
N SER A 360 -9.04 29.21 -10.15
CA SER A 360 -10.31 29.92 -10.04
C SER A 360 -11.46 28.95 -9.76
N LEU A 361 -12.28 29.27 -8.78
CA LEU A 361 -13.51 28.56 -8.43
C LEU A 361 -14.75 29.19 -9.09
N ALA A 362 -14.57 30.18 -9.99
CA ALA A 362 -15.68 30.93 -10.60
C ALA A 362 -16.72 30.08 -11.36
N SER A 363 -16.37 28.84 -11.75
CA SER A 363 -17.31 27.86 -12.33
C SER A 363 -17.50 26.59 -11.48
N ALA A 364 -16.99 26.56 -10.25
CA ALA A 364 -16.92 25.37 -9.41
C ALA A 364 -18.28 24.98 -8.82
N SER A 365 -19.13 25.95 -8.49
CA SER A 365 -20.34 25.74 -7.67
C SER A 365 -21.23 24.57 -8.12
N LYS A 366 -21.58 24.50 -9.41
CA LYS A 366 -22.44 23.43 -9.95
C LYS A 366 -21.72 22.06 -10.02
N PRO A 367 -20.49 21.94 -10.57
CA PRO A 367 -19.70 20.70 -10.48
C PRO A 367 -19.52 20.18 -9.05
N PHE A 368 -19.21 21.04 -8.08
CA PHE A 368 -19.05 20.64 -6.69
C PHE A 368 -20.39 20.22 -6.06
N GLU A 369 -21.50 20.89 -6.35
CA GLU A 369 -22.84 20.44 -5.93
C GLU A 369 -23.15 19.03 -6.45
N GLN A 370 -22.87 18.76 -7.73
CA GLN A 370 -23.05 17.43 -8.33
C GLN A 370 -22.15 16.37 -7.68
N PHE A 371 -20.89 16.71 -7.38
CA PHE A 371 -19.94 15.83 -6.70
C PHE A 371 -20.33 15.53 -5.25
N ILE A 372 -20.67 16.56 -4.46
CA ILE A 372 -21.16 16.43 -3.08
C ILE A 372 -22.42 15.55 -3.05
N GLY A 373 -23.35 15.77 -3.99
CA GLY A 373 -24.54 14.93 -4.17
C GLY A 373 -24.27 13.51 -4.67
N CYS A 374 -23.09 13.26 -5.25
CA CYS A 374 -22.64 11.94 -5.70
C CYS A 374 -22.05 11.14 -4.53
N ILE A 375 -21.07 11.70 -3.81
CA ILE A 375 -20.36 11.03 -2.70
C ILE A 375 -21.21 10.87 -1.42
N ASN A 376 -22.26 11.68 -1.25
CA ASN A 376 -23.17 11.60 -0.09
C ASN A 376 -24.36 10.65 -0.32
N LYS A 377 -24.47 10.00 -1.49
CA LYS A 377 -25.38 8.86 -1.63
C LYS A 377 -24.89 7.73 -0.73
N ARG A 378 -25.82 7.04 -0.06
CA ARG A 378 -25.51 5.75 0.55
C ARG A 378 -25.18 4.77 -0.57
N SER A 379 -24.14 3.97 -0.39
CA SER A 379 -23.90 2.79 -1.20
C SER A 379 -25.16 1.91 -1.19
N PRO A 380 -25.58 1.35 -2.34
CA PRO A 380 -26.76 0.49 -2.44
C PRO A 380 -26.74 -0.72 -1.49
#